data_AF-A0ABD5DFM3-F1
#
_entry.id   AF-A0ABD5DFM3-F1
#
_cell.length_a   1.000
_cell.length_b   1.000
_cell.length_c   1.000
_cell.angle_alpha   90.00
_cell.angle_beta   90.00
_cell.angle_gamma   90.00
#
_symmetry.space_group_name_H-M   'P 1'
#
loop_
_entity.id
_entity.type
_entity.pdbx_description
1 polymer ?
#
loop_
_entity_poly.entity_id
_entity_poly.type
_entity_poly.pdbx_seq_one_letter_code
_entity_poly.pdbx_strand_id
1 'polypeptide(L)'
;SIAWTRIFPQGDELEPNEAGLQFYDDLFDECLKHGIEPVITLSHFEMPYHLVTEYGGWRNRKLIDFFVRFARVVLTRYQHKVKYW
;
A
#
# COMPACT_ATOMS: atom_id res chain seq x y z
N SER A 1 2.16 4.97 -7.53
CA SER A 1 1.35 4.52 -6.38
C SER A 1 2.02 3.32 -5.73
N ILE A 2 1.64 3.02 -4.49
CA ILE A 2 1.96 1.71 -3.88
C ILE A 2 0.84 0.75 -4.26
N ALA A 3 1.20 -0.36 -4.90
CA ALA A 3 0.25 -1.39 -5.29
C ALA A 3 -0.24 -2.10 -4.02
N TRP A 4 -1.53 -1.97 -3.72
CA TRP A 4 -2.14 -2.60 -2.54
C TRP A 4 -1.89 -4.11 -2.54
N THR A 5 -2.01 -4.76 -3.69
CA THR A 5 -1.73 -6.20 -3.88
C THR A 5 -0.29 -6.63 -3.61
N ARG A 6 0.68 -5.72 -3.60
CA ARG A 6 2.04 -6.06 -3.17
C ARG A 6 2.17 -6.11 -1.66
N ILE A 7 1.37 -5.33 -0.93
CA ILE A 7 1.45 -5.21 0.53
C ILE A 7 0.47 -6.17 1.21
N PHE A 8 -0.76 -6.27 0.70
CA PHE A 8 -1.78 -7.23 1.13
C PHE A 8 -2.32 -7.93 -0.13
N PRO A 9 -1.75 -9.08 -0.53
CA PRO A 9 -2.10 -9.77 -1.78
C PRO A 9 -3.59 -10.03 -1.98
N GLN A 10 -4.27 -10.48 -0.92
CA GLN A 10 -5.70 -10.69 -0.90
C GLN A 10 -6.45 -9.49 -0.31
N GLY A 11 -5.78 -8.67 0.49
CA GLY A 11 -6.32 -7.42 1.03
C GLY A 11 -6.93 -7.57 2.41
N ASP A 12 -7.18 -8.79 2.88
CA ASP A 12 -7.78 -9.09 4.18
C ASP A 12 -6.80 -9.73 5.18
N GLU A 13 -5.54 -9.97 4.79
CA GLU A 13 -4.50 -10.47 5.69
C GLU A 13 -4.25 -9.52 6.86
N LEU A 14 -3.82 -10.06 8.00
CA LEU A 14 -3.49 -9.27 9.19
C LEU A 14 -2.07 -8.70 9.12
N GLU A 15 -1.14 -9.45 8.53
CA GLU A 15 0.25 -9.07 8.38
C GLU A 15 0.56 -8.72 6.91
N PRO A 16 1.39 -7.68 6.67
CA PRO A 16 1.77 -7.30 5.32
C PRO A 16 2.82 -8.26 4.73
N ASN A 17 2.89 -8.29 3.41
CA ASN A 17 3.94 -8.97 2.66
C ASN A 17 5.25 -8.17 2.70
N GLU A 18 6.23 -8.63 3.47
CA GLU A 18 7.53 -7.95 3.63
C GLU A 18 8.29 -7.79 2.31
N ALA A 19 8.21 -8.77 1.39
CA ALA A 19 8.88 -8.65 0.10
C ALA A 19 8.31 -7.48 -0.73
N GLY A 20 7.01 -7.20 -0.59
CA GLY A 20 6.39 -6.03 -1.21
C GLY A 20 6.83 -4.72 -0.57
N LEU A 21 6.99 -4.70 0.76
CA LEU A 21 7.48 -3.52 1.48
C LEU A 21 8.94 -3.21 1.12
N GLN A 22 9.80 -4.23 1.07
CA GLN A 22 11.21 -4.09 0.72
C GLN A 22 11.40 -3.52 -0.69
N PHE A 23 10.58 -3.94 -1.66
CA PHE A 23 10.63 -3.38 -3.00
C PHE A 23 10.44 -1.85 -3.01
N TYR A 24 9.49 -1.33 -2.22
CA TYR A 24 9.26 0.10 -2.12
C TYR A 24 10.32 0.80 -1.26
N ASP A 25 10.91 0.11 -0.27
CA ASP A 25 12.09 0.63 0.43
C ASP A 25 13.24 0.91 -0.55
N ASP A 26 13.59 -0.08 -1.37
CA ASP A 26 14.67 0.02 -2.35
C ASP A 26 14.38 1.11 -3.39
N LEU A 27 13.13 1.19 -3.86
CA LEU A 27 12.69 2.21 -4.80
C LEU A 27 12.81 3.62 -4.22
N PHE A 28 12.30 3.83 -3.00
CA PHE A 28 12.35 5.13 -2.35
C PHE A 28 13.78 5.51 -1.98
N ASP A 29 14.60 4.57 -1.53
CA ASP A 29 16.01 4.82 -1.21
C ASP A 29 16.79 5.24 -2.47
N GLU A 30 16.55 4.61 -3.62
CA GLU A 30 17.18 5.05 -4.87
C GLU A 30 16.67 6.43 -5.32
N CYS A 31 15.36 6.73 -5.18
CA CYS A 31 14.85 8.08 -5.45
C CYS A 31 15.54 9.14 -4.57
N LEU A 32 15.60 8.90 -3.26
CA LEU A 32 16.18 9.83 -2.29
C LEU A 32 17.68 10.02 -2.49
N LYS A 33 18.41 8.96 -2.87
CA LYS A 33 19.82 9.02 -3.26
C LYS A 33 20.09 9.99 -4.42
N HIS A 34 19.13 10.14 -5.34
CA HIS A 34 19.18 11.11 -6.44
C HIS A 34 18.50 12.45 -6.12
N GLY A 35 18.09 12.68 -4.86
CA GLY A 35 17.41 13.90 -4.43
C GLY A 35 15.98 14.05 -4.98
N ILE A 36 15.36 12.95 -5.41
CA ILE A 36 13.99 12.92 -5.92
C ILE A 36 13.04 12.64 -4.75
N GLU A 37 12.14 13.60 -4.45
CA GLU A 37 11.12 13.42 -3.42
C GLU A 37 9.95 12.59 -3.95
N PRO A 38 9.62 11.44 -3.33
CA PRO A 38 8.49 10.62 -3.76
C PRO A 38 7.15 11.30 -3.44
N VAL A 39 6.21 11.23 -4.39
CA VAL A 39 4.80 11.62 -4.21
C VAL A 39 3.93 10.38 -4.42
N ILE A 40 3.30 9.89 -3.36
CA ILE A 40 2.77 8.52 -3.32
C ILE A 40 1.25 8.46 -3.16
N THR A 41 0.55 8.24 -4.27
CA THR A 41 -0.88 7.87 -4.23
C THR A 41 -1.08 6.47 -3.63
N LEU A 42 -1.93 6.36 -2.61
CA LEU A 42 -2.23 5.08 -1.91
C LEU A 42 -3.10 4.12 -2.72
N SER A 43 -4.11 4.62 -3.43
CA SER A 43 -5.01 3.79 -4.24
C SER A 43 -5.16 4.38 -5.63
N HIS A 44 -4.71 3.63 -6.64
CA HIS A 44 -4.76 4.07 -8.03
C HIS A 44 -5.30 2.95 -8.93
N PHE A 45 -6.59 2.65 -8.77
CA PHE A 45 -7.33 1.67 -9.59
C PHE A 45 -6.77 0.23 -9.57
N GLU A 46 -6.16 -0.19 -8.46
CA GLU A 46 -5.38 -1.44 -8.35
C GLU A 46 -5.66 -2.23 -7.05
N MET A 47 -6.91 -2.18 -6.55
CA MET A 47 -7.29 -2.93 -5.35
C MET A 47 -7.18 -4.46 -5.56
N PRO A 48 -6.93 -5.25 -4.50
CA PRO A 48 -6.89 -6.70 -4.60
C PRO A 48 -8.19 -7.27 -5.18
N TYR A 49 -8.06 -8.15 -6.17
CA TYR A 49 -9.19 -8.77 -6.85
C TYR A 49 -10.03 -9.61 -5.88
N HIS A 50 -9.38 -10.25 -4.91
CA HIS A 50 -10.03 -11.00 -3.83
C HIS A 50 -11.06 -10.16 -3.05
N LEU A 51 -10.76 -8.88 -2.78
CA LEU A 51 -11.72 -7.99 -2.12
C LEU A 51 -12.98 -7.72 -2.96
N VAL A 52 -12.87 -7.80 -4.29
CA VAL A 52 -14.01 -7.69 -5.20
C VAL A 52 -14.84 -8.97 -5.17
N THR A 53 -14.20 -10.14 -5.31
CA THR A 53 -14.88 -11.43 -5.40
C THR A 53 -15.53 -11.88 -4.10
N GLU A 54 -14.84 -11.71 -2.97
CA GLU A 54 -15.33 -12.20 -1.66
C GLU A 54 -16.23 -11.21 -0.94
N TYR A 55 -15.99 -9.91 -1.13
CA TYR A 55 -16.68 -8.86 -0.37
C TYR A 55 -17.53 -7.94 -1.23
N GLY A 56 -17.51 -8.05 -2.56
CA GLY A 56 -18.23 -7.13 -3.46
C GLY A 56 -17.57 -5.76 -3.60
N GLY A 57 -16.28 -5.67 -3.29
CA GLY A 57 -15.50 -4.44 -3.38
C GLY A 57 -16.00 -3.37 -2.41
N TRP A 58 -15.86 -2.10 -2.81
CA TRP A 58 -16.16 -0.92 -1.97
C TRP A 58 -17.61 -0.80 -1.51
N ARG A 59 -18.52 -1.66 -2.00
CA ARG A 59 -19.90 -1.76 -1.50
C ARG A 59 -19.97 -2.35 -0.08
N ASN A 60 -18.93 -3.05 0.36
CA ASN A 60 -18.87 -3.66 1.67
C ASN A 60 -18.02 -2.84 2.63
N ARG A 61 -18.61 -2.48 3.78
CA ARG A 61 -18.02 -1.57 4.76
C ARG A 61 -16.73 -2.12 5.38
N LYS A 62 -16.51 -3.44 5.38
CA LYS A 62 -15.26 -4.06 5.85
C LYS A 62 -14.01 -3.55 5.12
N LEU A 63 -14.16 -3.10 3.87
CA LEU A 63 -13.03 -2.58 3.08
C LEU A 63 -12.46 -1.28 3.63
N ILE A 64 -13.23 -0.53 4.43
CA ILE A 64 -12.70 0.63 5.15
C ILE A 64 -11.57 0.16 6.06
N ASP A 65 -11.78 -0.90 6.84
CA ASP A 65 -10.79 -1.42 7.78
C ASP A 65 -9.58 -2.03 7.05
N PHE A 66 -9.83 -2.76 5.95
CA PHE A 66 -8.75 -3.31 5.11
C PHE A 66 -7.88 -2.21 4.50
N PHE A 67 -8.50 -1.16 3.95
CA PHE A 67 -7.77 -0.03 3.38
C PHE A 67 -7.02 0.76 4.46
N VAL A 68 -7.63 1.00 5.61
CA VAL A 68 -6.97 1.69 6.74
C VAL A 68 -5.79 0.88 7.26
N ARG A 69 -5.87 -0.46 7.30
CA ARG A 69 -4.73 -1.32 7.66
C ARG A 69 -3.59 -1.15 6.66
N PHE A 70 -3.89 -1.25 5.37
CA PHE A 70 -2.92 -1.01 4.29
C PHE A 70 -2.26 0.36 4.42
N ALA A 71 -3.08 1.43 4.52
CA ALA A 71 -2.59 2.80 4.65
C ALA A 71 -1.71 2.96 5.89
N ARG A 72 -2.12 2.43 7.05
CA ARG A 72 -1.34 2.51 8.29
C ARG A 72 0.02 1.84 8.14
N VAL A 73 0.09 0.65 7.53
CA VAL A 73 1.36 -0.05 7.33
C VAL A 73 2.32 0.80 6.50
N VAL A 74 1.88 1.32 5.35
CA VAL A 74 2.77 2.06 4.45
C VAL A 74 3.10 3.45 4.98
N LEU A 75 2.14 4.14 5.61
CA LEU A 75 2.38 5.43 6.25
C LEU A 75 3.41 5.30 7.38
N THR A 76 3.30 4.27 8.22
CA THR A 76 4.28 4.01 9.29
C THR A 76 5.63 3.60 8.74
N ARG A 77 5.69 2.66 7.77
CA ARG A 77 6.96 2.17 7.20
C ARG A 77 7.74 3.29 6.53
N TYR A 78 7.06 4.17 5.78
CA TYR A 78 7.70 5.17 4.93
C TYR A 78 7.61 6.60 5.48
N GLN A 79 7.26 6.78 6.77
CA GLN A 79 7.08 8.10 7.41
C GLN A 79 8.30 9.03 7.31
N HIS A 80 9.50 8.47 7.15
CA HIS A 80 10.75 9.23 7.01
C HIS A 80 11.25 9.32 5.56
N LYS A 81 10.61 8.62 4.62
CA LYS A 81 10.99 8.54 3.21
C LYS A 81 10.02 9.29 2.28
N VAL A 82 8.77 9.47 2.70
CA VAL A 82 7.70 10.05 1.88
C VAL A 82 6.99 11.19 2.62
N LYS A 83 7.09 12.41 2.10
CA LYS A 83 6.40 13.59 2.66
C LYS A 83 5.04 13.86 2.04
N TYR A 84 4.82 13.42 0.80
CA TYR A 84 3.60 13.72 0.03
C TYR A 84 2.89 12.42 -0.35
N TRP A 85 1.59 12.36 -0.05
CA TRP A 85 0.72 11.21 -0.27
C TRP A 85 -0.50 11.62 -1.09
#